data_AF-A0A942Q3G7-F1
#
_entry.id   AF-A0A942Q3G7-F1
#
_cell.length_a   1.000
_cell.length_b   1.000
_cell.length_c   1.000
_cell.angle_alpha   90.00
_cell.angle_beta   90.00
_cell.angle_gamma   90.00
#
_symmetry.space_group_name_H-M   'P 1'
#
loop_
_entity.id
_entity.type
_entity.pdbx_description
1 polymer ?
#
loop_
_entity_poly.entity_id
_entity_poly.type
_entity_poly.pdbx_seq_one_letter_code
_entity_poly.pdbx_strand_id
1 'polypeptide(L)'
;MDEWKKVVLRSTEVIAFLSIGLLCTVYILRPVYENNGIQFTGNVWVDWFGVSYILFVLFSLIVGLCISKESIYKQRLTSIIFWFIFIGSNYVVFIPFLKEENLF
;
A
#
# COMPACT_ATOMS: atom_id res chain seq x y z
N MET A 1 -16.22 -11.44 20.22
CA MET A 1 -15.33 -12.13 19.27
C MET A 1 -14.00 -12.28 19.97
N ASP A 2 -13.56 -13.52 20.21
CA ASP A 2 -12.31 -13.81 20.92
C ASP A 2 -11.16 -13.00 20.32
N GLU A 3 -10.34 -12.33 21.14
CA GLU A 3 -9.27 -11.44 20.66
C GLU A 3 -8.34 -12.12 19.64
N TRP A 4 -8.14 -13.43 19.76
CA TRP A 4 -7.44 -14.27 18.78
C TRP A 4 -8.03 -14.21 17.36
N LYS A 5 -9.36 -14.25 17.23
CA LYS A 5 -10.03 -14.18 15.92
C LYS A 5 -9.80 -12.82 15.25
N LYS A 6 -9.77 -11.73 16.04
CA LYS A 6 -9.44 -10.39 15.52
C LYS A 6 -8.00 -10.32 15.02
N VAL A 7 -7.06 -10.92 15.74
CA VAL A 7 -5.64 -10.95 15.32
C VAL A 7 -5.47 -11.74 14.03
N VAL A 8 -6.04 -12.96 13.95
CA VAL A 8 -5.97 -13.80 12.74
C VAL A 8 -6.59 -13.10 11.53
N LEU A 9 -7.76 -12.46 11.72
CA LEU A 9 -8.42 -11.72 10.65
C LEU A 9 -7.51 -10.60 10.13
N ARG A 10 -6.88 -9.82 11.02
CA ARG A 10 -5.96 -8.73 10.63
C ARG A 10 -4.70 -9.22 9.93
N SER A 11 -4.11 -10.31 10.42
CA SER A 11 -2.95 -10.91 9.76
C SER A 11 -3.32 -11.37 8.35
N THR A 12 -4.53 -11.94 8.20
CA THR A 12 -5.06 -12.33 6.89
C THR A 12 -5.29 -11.13 5.98
N GLU A 13 -5.84 -10.02 6.49
CA GLU A 13 -5.97 -8.76 5.73
C GLU A 13 -4.60 -8.30 5.20
N VAL A 14 -3.57 -8.24 6.04
CA VAL A 14 -2.23 -7.79 5.64
C VAL A 14 -1.65 -8.70 4.54
N ILE A 15 -1.75 -10.01 4.70
CA ILE A 15 -1.28 -10.97 3.69
C ILE A 15 -2.06 -10.81 2.37
N ALA A 16 -3.36 -10.58 2.45
CA ALA A 16 -4.19 -10.34 1.27
C ALA A 16 -3.75 -9.06 0.53
N PHE A 17 -3.52 -7.96 1.24
CA PHE A 17 -3.05 -6.71 0.62
C PHE A 17 -1.64 -6.81 0.04
N LEU A 18 -0.75 -7.56 0.69
CA LEU A 18 0.57 -7.86 0.12
C LEU A 18 0.44 -8.66 -1.18
N SER A 19 -0.43 -9.68 -1.20
CA SER A 19 -0.65 -10.50 -2.39
C SER A 19 -1.28 -9.70 -3.54
N ILE A 20 -2.31 -8.90 -3.25
CA ILE A 20 -2.98 -8.03 -4.22
C ILE A 20 -2.00 -6.95 -4.72
N GLY A 21 -1.23 -6.35 -3.81
CA GLY A 21 -0.23 -5.35 -4.15
C GLY A 21 0.84 -5.92 -5.09
N LEU A 22 1.24 -7.19 -4.94
CA LEU A 22 2.21 -7.82 -5.85
C LEU A 22 1.66 -7.90 -7.27
N LEU A 23 0.39 -8.32 -7.39
CA LEU A 23 -0.29 -8.37 -8.68
C LEU A 23 -0.40 -6.96 -9.28
N CYS A 24 -0.78 -5.96 -8.50
CA CYS A 24 -0.83 -4.57 -8.96
C CYS A 24 0.56 -4.07 -9.41
N THR A 25 1.63 -4.39 -8.70
CA THR A 25 2.98 -3.98 -9.09
C THR A 25 3.41 -4.61 -10.42
N VAL A 26 3.15 -5.90 -10.62
CA VAL A 26 3.59 -6.61 -11.83
C VAL A 26 2.71 -6.30 -13.03
N TYR A 27 1.38 -6.24 -12.86
CA TYR A 27 0.44 -6.13 -13.96
C TYR A 27 -0.09 -4.72 -14.23
N ILE A 28 0.07 -3.79 -13.27
CA ILE A 28 -0.39 -2.41 -13.42
C ILE A 28 0.81 -1.46 -13.38
N LEU A 29 1.59 -1.48 -12.29
CA LEU A 29 2.65 -0.50 -12.09
C LEU A 29 3.78 -0.65 -13.13
N ARG A 30 4.27 -1.88 -13.35
CA ARG A 30 5.33 -2.12 -14.34
C ARG A 30 4.91 -1.67 -15.75
N PRO A 31 3.76 -2.09 -16.32
CA PRO A 31 3.34 -1.59 -17.62
C PRO A 31 3.15 -0.08 -17.67
N VAL A 32 2.66 0.53 -16.58
CA VAL A 32 2.52 1.99 -16.49
C VAL A 32 3.90 2.64 -16.52
N TYR A 33 4.90 2.13 -15.80
CA TYR A 33 6.26 2.68 -15.83
C TYR A 33 6.88 2.54 -17.22
N GLU A 34 6.83 1.35 -17.81
CA GLU A 34 7.41 1.07 -19.11
C GLU A 34 6.76 1.90 -20.23
N ASN A 35 5.44 2.11 -20.19
CA ASN A 35 4.73 2.99 -21.13
C ASN A 35 5.11 4.47 -20.99
N ASN A 36 5.59 4.90 -19.82
CA ASN A 36 6.11 6.25 -19.59
C ASN A 36 7.63 6.33 -19.81
N GLY A 37 8.26 5.29 -20.38
CA GLY A 37 9.71 5.25 -20.65
C GLY A 37 10.58 4.99 -19.42
N ILE A 38 9.97 4.70 -18.27
CA ILE A 38 10.66 4.44 -17.00
C ILE A 38 11.06 2.97 -16.96
N GLN A 39 12.36 2.69 -16.91
CA GLN A 39 12.83 1.32 -16.79
C GLN A 39 12.49 0.74 -15.41
N PHE A 40 11.79 -0.38 -15.39
CA PHE A 40 11.46 -1.11 -14.16
C PHE A 40 12.63 -2.01 -13.71
N THR A 41 13.79 -1.39 -13.45
CA THR A 41 15.08 -2.09 -13.28
C THR A 41 15.68 -2.02 -11.87
N GLY A 42 14.90 -1.64 -10.86
CA GLY A 42 15.37 -1.56 -9.47
C GLY A 42 14.80 -2.63 -8.54
N ASN A 43 14.82 -2.35 -7.24
CA ASN A 43 14.34 -3.18 -6.16
C ASN A 43 12.80 -3.21 -6.12
N VAL A 44 12.26 -4.11 -6.93
CA VAL A 44 10.82 -4.42 -7.05
C VAL A 44 10.13 -4.63 -5.69
N TRP A 45 10.86 -5.05 -4.66
CA TRP A 45 10.29 -5.25 -3.31
C TRP A 45 9.85 -3.92 -2.66
N VAL A 46 10.56 -2.82 -2.91
CA VAL A 46 10.22 -1.50 -2.35
C VAL A 46 8.98 -0.94 -3.04
N ASP A 47 8.93 -1.02 -4.37
CA ASP A 47 7.76 -0.66 -5.17
C ASP A 47 6.53 -1.51 -4.78
N TRP A 48 6.73 -2.81 -4.65
CA TRP A 48 5.70 -3.74 -4.20
C TRP A 48 5.15 -3.38 -2.82
N PHE A 49 6.03 -3.12 -1.86
CA PHE A 49 5.62 -2.76 -0.52
C PHE A 49 4.87 -1.41 -0.52
N GLY A 50 5.36 -0.44 -1.30
CA GLY A 50 4.71 0.86 -1.47
C GLY A 50 3.29 0.74 -2.02
N VAL A 51 3.10 0.00 -3.12
CA VAL A 51 1.78 -0.24 -3.72
C VAL A 51 0.86 -0.96 -2.73
N SER A 52 1.35 -2.02 -2.09
CA SER A 52 0.57 -2.79 -1.11
C SER A 52 0.10 -1.91 0.05
N TYR A 53 0.98 -1.05 0.56
CA TYR A 53 0.66 -0.15 1.66
C TYR A 53 -0.31 0.96 1.26
N ILE A 54 -0.17 1.53 0.06
CA ILE A 54 -1.13 2.50 -0.49
C ILE A 54 -2.52 1.87 -0.56
N LEU A 55 -2.65 0.65 -1.11
CA LEU A 55 -3.93 -0.07 -1.17
C LEU A 55 -4.52 -0.33 0.22
N PHE A 56 -3.68 -0.72 1.18
CA PHE A 56 -4.09 -0.95 2.55
C PHE A 56 -4.59 0.32 3.25
N VAL A 57 -3.94 1.46 3.00
CA VAL A 57 -4.35 2.77 3.54
C VAL A 57 -5.68 3.21 2.93
N LEU A 58 -5.84 3.07 1.61
CA LEU A 58 -7.10 3.38 0.92
C LEU A 58 -8.25 2.53 1.43
N PHE A 59 -8.03 1.23 1.62
CA PHE A 59 -9.01 0.35 2.23
C PHE A 59 -9.37 0.79 3.65
N SER A 60 -8.36 1.08 4.49
CA SER A 60 -8.58 1.53 5.86
C SER A 60 -9.34 2.86 5.93
N LEU A 61 -9.10 3.77 4.98
CA LEU A 61 -9.85 5.01 4.82
C LEU A 61 -11.31 4.76 4.47
N ILE A 62 -11.57 3.94 3.43
CA ILE A 62 -12.94 3.62 2.99
C ILE A 62 -13.72 2.96 4.13
N VAL A 63 -13.13 1.96 4.80
CA VAL A 63 -13.80 1.25 5.90
C VAL A 63 -14.00 2.17 7.10
N GLY A 64 -12.98 2.92 7.52
CA GLY A 64 -13.03 3.76 8.71
C GLY A 64 -13.89 5.01 8.58
N LEU A 65 -14.08 5.53 7.36
CA LEU A 65 -14.91 6.71 7.08
C LEU A 65 -16.34 6.34 6.66
N CYS A 66 -16.52 5.32 5.83
CA CYS A 66 -17.81 5.05 5.17
C CYS A 66 -18.59 3.86 5.75
N ILE A 67 -17.93 2.83 6.29
CA ILE A 67 -18.59 1.55 6.61
C ILE A 67 -18.69 1.31 8.12
N SER A 68 -17.57 1.38 8.84
CA SER A 68 -17.50 0.93 10.22
C SER A 68 -16.94 2.02 11.14
N LYS A 69 -17.67 2.31 12.21
CA LYS A 69 -17.20 3.15 13.33
C LYS A 69 -16.33 2.38 14.32
N GLU A 70 -15.85 1.19 13.97
CA GLU A 70 -14.96 0.44 14.85
C GLU A 70 -13.75 1.28 15.25
N SER A 71 -13.45 1.27 16.55
CA SER A 71 -12.40 2.12 17.14
C SER A 71 -11.03 1.87 16.53
N ILE A 72 -10.77 0.67 16.02
CA ILE A 72 -9.47 0.24 15.52
C ILE A 72 -9.11 0.91 14.18
N TYR A 73 -10.03 0.98 13.21
CA TYR A 73 -9.75 1.66 11.95
C TYR A 73 -9.56 3.16 12.18
N LYS A 74 -10.35 3.76 13.09
CA LYS A 74 -10.14 5.14 13.53
C LYS A 74 -8.80 5.34 14.22
N GLN A 75 -8.38 4.41 15.08
CA GLN A 75 -7.09 4.47 15.76
C GLN A 75 -5.91 4.33 14.79
N ARG A 76 -6.05 3.52 13.73
CA ARG A 76 -5.06 3.46 12.64
C ARG A 76 -5.00 4.80 11.89
N LEU A 77 -6.15 5.39 11.57
CA LEU A 77 -6.23 6.67 10.86
C LEU A 77 -5.74 7.87 11.69
N THR A 78 -5.68 7.78 13.02
CA THR A 78 -5.07 8.83 13.87
C THR A 78 -3.57 8.64 14.09
N SER A 79 -3.00 7.51 13.68
CA SER A 79 -1.59 7.20 13.92
C SER A 79 -0.67 7.99 12.99
N ILE A 80 0.30 8.71 13.57
CA ILE A 80 1.31 9.47 12.82
C ILE A 80 2.18 8.52 11.99
N ILE A 81 2.58 7.38 12.56
CA ILE A 81 3.40 6.38 11.86
C ILE A 81 2.66 5.84 10.63
N PHE A 82 1.35 5.65 10.75
CA PHE A 82 0.53 5.16 9.65
C PHE A 82 0.57 6.11 8.44
N TRP A 83 0.45 7.42 8.69
CA TRP A 83 0.56 8.46 7.67
C TRP A 83 1.99 8.66 7.17
N PHE A 84 2.99 8.54 8.03
CA PHE A 84 4.40 8.66 7.64
C PHE A 84 4.78 7.58 6.61
N ILE A 85 4.42 6.31 6.89
CA ILE A 85 4.65 5.22 5.94
C ILE A 85 3.83 5.43 4.67
N PHE A 86 2.62 6.00 4.76
CA PHE A 86 1.81 6.31 3.57
C PHE A 86 2.49 7.34 2.68
N ILE A 87 3.01 8.43 3.25
CA ILE A 87 3.76 9.45 2.51
C ILE A 87 5.01 8.84 1.86
N GLY A 88 5.77 8.04 2.61
CA GLY A 88 6.94 7.33 2.08
C GLY A 88 6.59 6.37 0.95
N SER A 89 5.47 5.65 1.05
CA SER A 89 4.98 4.75 0.00
C SER A 89 4.60 5.51 -1.26
N ASN A 90 3.92 6.65 -1.13
CA ASN A 90 3.63 7.52 -2.26
C ASN A 90 4.92 8.07 -2.87
N TYR A 91 5.90 8.45 -2.06
CA TYR A 91 7.18 8.93 -2.56
C TYR A 91 7.86 7.87 -3.43
N VAL A 92 7.99 6.63 -2.95
CA VAL A 92 8.59 5.53 -3.71
C VAL A 92 7.85 5.29 -5.03
N VAL A 93 6.53 5.22 -5.00
CA VAL A 93 5.72 4.86 -6.18
C VAL A 93 5.58 6.02 -7.18
N PHE A 94 5.58 7.27 -6.73
CA PHE A 94 5.30 8.41 -7.63
C PHE A 94 6.54 9.20 -8.04
N ILE A 95 7.65 9.14 -7.30
CA ILE A 95 8.90 9.84 -7.68
C ILE A 95 9.46 9.40 -9.03
N PRO A 96 9.44 8.11 -9.41
CA PRO A 96 9.95 7.68 -10.71
C PRO A 96 9.30 8.41 -11.89
N PHE A 97 8.03 8.81 -11.76
CA PHE A 97 7.35 9.62 -12.78
C PHE A 97 7.83 11.06 -12.89
N LEU A 98 8.36 11.64 -11.81
CA LEU A 98 8.89 13.01 -11.81
C LEU A 98 10.33 13.08 -12.28
N LYS A 99 11.10 12.00 -12.08
CA LYS A 99 12.51 11.93 -12.44
C LYS A 99 12.79 11.14 -13.71
N GLU A 100 11.76 10.54 -14.31
CA GLU A 100 11.83 9.66 -15.49
C GLU A 100 12.73 8.42 -15.31
N GLU A 101 13.18 8.16 -14.08
CA GLU A 101 14.07 7.06 -13.71
C GLU A 101 13.54 6.37 -12.45
N ASN A 102 13.53 5.03 -12.46
CA ASN A 102 13.25 4.30 -11.23
C ASN A 102 14.50 4.30 -10.35
N LEU A 103 14.43 5.06 -9.24
CA LEU A 103 15.55 5.24 -8.31
C LEU A 103 15.73 4.10 -7.31
N PHE A 104 14.74 3.20 -7.21
CA PHE A 104 14.70 2.18 -6.17
C PHE A 104 14.71 0.78 -6.74
#